data_AF-A0A4S8QL17-F1
#
_entry.id   AF-A0A4S8QL17-F1
#
_cell.length_a   1.000
_cell.length_b   1.000
_cell.length_c   1.000
_cell.angle_alpha   90.00
_cell.angle_beta   90.00
_cell.angle_gamma   90.00
#
_symmetry.space_group_name_H-M   'P 1'
#
loop_
_entity.id
_entity.type
_entity.pdbx_description
1 polymer ?
#
loop_
_entity_poly.entity_id
_entity_poly.type
_entity_poly.pdbx_seq_one_letter_code
_entity_poly.pdbx_strand_id
1 'polypeptide(L)'
;MSAPVQLTDDQRKHLDFIQSSIARMSSSSTTVKGWGITVSMTAFGLAAAGAIPLVSVLGLTAMAFFGFLDCRYLREERLFRELYNDARQGLVETYSMDRSAYLGRCRWPAVVRSWSITSFYVPLALVGGASLTWSLVQPV
;
A
#
# COMPACT_ATOMS: atom_id res chain seq x y z
N MET A 1 29.02 -20.80 -15.97
CA MET A 1 27.59 -20.76 -16.32
C MET A 1 26.92 -22.01 -15.77
N SER A 2 26.25 -21.91 -14.63
CA SER A 2 25.37 -22.98 -14.13
C SER A 2 24.21 -23.15 -15.12
N ALA A 3 23.86 -24.39 -15.47
CA ALA A 3 22.74 -24.67 -16.37
C ALA A 3 21.44 -24.04 -15.84
N PRO A 4 20.56 -23.51 -16.71
CA PRO A 4 19.27 -22.98 -16.28
C PRO A 4 18.47 -24.09 -15.58
N VAL A 5 17.97 -23.81 -14.37
CA VAL A 5 17.09 -24.72 -13.64
C VAL A 5 15.83 -24.94 -14.50
N GLN A 6 15.65 -26.17 -14.98
CA GLN A 6 14.46 -26.58 -15.70
C GLN A 6 13.32 -26.72 -14.69
N LEU A 7 12.40 -25.75 -14.68
CA LEU A 7 11.21 -25.81 -13.83
C LEU A 7 10.18 -26.79 -14.40
N THR A 8 9.60 -27.59 -13.51
CA THR A 8 8.44 -28.45 -13.81
C THR A 8 7.21 -27.61 -14.13
N ASP A 9 6.21 -28.20 -14.79
CA ASP A 9 4.96 -27.49 -15.10
C ASP A 9 4.20 -27.07 -13.83
N ASP A 10 4.25 -27.88 -12.77
CA ASP A 10 3.67 -27.51 -11.47
C ASP A 10 4.37 -26.31 -10.82
N GLN A 11 5.70 -26.23 -10.92
CA GLN A 11 6.45 -25.09 -10.43
C GLN A 11 6.15 -23.81 -11.23
N ARG A 12 6.02 -23.91 -12.55
CA ARG A 12 5.57 -22.78 -13.38
C ARG A 12 4.17 -22.33 -12.97
N LYS A 13 3.26 -23.28 -12.72
CA LYS A 13 1.91 -22.98 -12.27
C LYS A 13 1.87 -22.32 -10.90
N HIS A 14 2.75 -22.75 -10.00
CA HIS A 14 2.92 -22.13 -8.69
C HIS A 14 3.38 -20.67 -8.81
N LEU A 15 4.33 -20.38 -9.71
CA LEU A 15 4.75 -19.00 -10.00
C LEU A 15 3.59 -18.13 -10.51
N ASP A 16 2.72 -18.67 -11.37
CA ASP A 16 1.51 -17.95 -11.82
C ASP A 16 0.58 -17.61 -10.65
N PHE A 17 0.39 -18.55 -9.72
CA PHE A 17 -0.44 -18.29 -8.54
C PHE A 17 0.17 -17.21 -7.64
N ILE A 18 1.49 -17.23 -7.41
CA ILE A 18 2.16 -16.19 -6.63
C ILE A 18 2.02 -14.84 -7.34
N GLN A 19 2.24 -14.80 -8.65
CA GLN A 19 2.09 -13.60 -9.47
C GLN A 19 0.66 -13.04 -9.42
N SER A 20 -0.36 -13.91 -9.44
CA SER A 20 -1.76 -13.49 -9.27
C SER A 20 -2.00 -12.80 -7.91
N SER A 21 -1.35 -13.29 -6.85
CA SER A 21 -1.44 -12.70 -5.51
C SER A 21 -0.75 -11.32 -5.46
N ILE A 22 0.43 -11.20 -6.08
CA ILE A 22 1.14 -9.92 -6.24
C ILE A 22 0.27 -8.89 -6.98
N ALA A 23 -0.33 -9.30 -8.11
CA ALA A 23 -1.21 -8.43 -8.90
C ALA A 23 -2.43 -7.96 -8.10
N ARG A 24 -3.05 -8.85 -7.31
CA ARG A 24 -4.17 -8.51 -6.42
C ARG A 24 -3.76 -7.50 -5.34
N MET A 25 -2.57 -7.63 -4.74
CA MET A 25 -2.10 -6.67 -3.73
C MET A 25 -1.85 -5.29 -4.35
N SER A 26 -1.22 -5.23 -5.53
CA SER A 26 -1.00 -3.98 -6.27
C SER A 26 -2.33 -3.28 -6.64
N SER A 27 -3.30 -4.05 -7.14
CA SER A 27 -4.65 -3.56 -7.44
C SER A 27 -5.35 -3.04 -6.17
N SER A 28 -5.29 -3.80 -5.07
CA SER A 28 -5.90 -3.39 -3.79
C SER A 28 -5.29 -2.10 -3.22
N SER A 29 -3.96 -1.94 -3.32
CA SER A 29 -3.24 -0.70 -2.96
C SER A 29 -3.74 0.48 -3.80
N THR A 30 -3.88 0.30 -5.12
CA THR A 30 -4.39 1.34 -6.03
C THR A 30 -5.83 1.73 -5.70
N THR A 31 -6.69 0.76 -5.40
CA THR A 31 -8.07 1.00 -4.97
C THR A 31 -8.14 1.81 -3.67
N VAL A 32 -7.34 1.44 -2.67
CA VAL A 32 -7.26 2.15 -1.38
C VAL A 32 -6.75 3.58 -1.56
N LYS A 33 -5.75 3.81 -2.42
CA LYS A 33 -5.28 5.15 -2.78
C LYS A 33 -6.40 5.99 -3.40
N GLY A 34 -7.15 5.42 -4.34
CA GLY A 34 -8.27 6.10 -5.01
C GLY A 34 -9.35 6.53 -4.02
N TRP A 35 -9.83 5.60 -3.18
CA TRP A 35 -10.82 5.91 -2.15
C TRP A 35 -10.29 6.89 -1.08
N GLY A 36 -9.02 6.75 -0.72
CA GLY A 36 -8.34 7.65 0.19
C GLY A 36 -8.33 9.09 -0.31
N ILE A 37 -8.00 9.32 -1.60
CA ILE A 37 -8.10 10.65 -2.22
C ILE A 37 -9.53 11.16 -2.17
N THR A 38 -10.49 10.37 -2.66
CA THR A 38 -11.90 10.81 -2.76
C THR A 38 -12.43 11.26 -1.41
N VAL A 39 -12.32 10.42 -0.37
CA VAL A 39 -12.85 10.74 0.97
C VAL A 39 -12.11 11.93 1.58
N SER A 40 -10.78 11.96 1.51
CA SER A 40 -9.98 13.02 2.15
C SER A 40 -10.18 14.37 1.46
N MET A 41 -10.16 14.39 0.12
CA MET A 41 -10.35 15.62 -0.65
C MET A 41 -11.77 16.16 -0.55
N THR A 42 -12.79 15.30 -0.50
CA THR A 42 -14.17 15.74 -0.23
C THR A 42 -14.26 16.41 1.15
N ALA A 43 -13.65 15.83 2.18
CA ALA A 43 -13.62 16.42 3.51
C ALA A 43 -12.88 17.78 3.52
N PHE A 44 -11.71 17.87 2.88
CA PHE A 44 -10.95 19.12 2.80
C PHE A 44 -11.70 20.19 2.00
N GLY A 45 -12.38 19.82 0.91
CA GLY A 45 -13.21 20.74 0.13
C GLY A 45 -14.41 21.26 0.92
N LEU A 46 -15.06 20.40 1.70
CA LEU A 46 -16.18 20.78 2.56
C LEU A 46 -15.73 21.71 3.70
N ALA A 47 -14.57 21.44 4.31
CA ALA A 47 -13.98 22.34 5.29
C ALA A 47 -13.61 23.70 4.70
N ALA A 48 -13.07 23.73 3.47
CA ALA A 48 -12.79 24.98 2.75
C ALA A 48 -14.06 25.77 2.42
N ALA A 49 -15.22 25.10 2.28
CA ALA A 49 -16.51 25.72 2.04
C ALA A 49 -17.19 26.28 3.32
N GLY A 50 -16.49 26.33 4.44
CA GLY A 50 -17.00 26.90 5.71
C GLY A 50 -17.64 25.88 6.65
N ALA A 51 -17.44 24.58 6.43
CA ALA A 51 -17.85 23.58 7.42
C ALA A 51 -16.96 23.64 8.68
N ILE A 52 -17.44 23.03 9.76
CA ILE A 52 -16.72 23.01 11.04
C ILE A 52 -15.31 22.37 10.89
N PRO A 53 -14.30 22.84 11.64
CA PRO A 53 -12.93 22.32 11.58
C PRO A 53 -12.79 20.80 11.78
N LEU A 54 -13.77 20.18 12.44
CA LEU A 54 -13.84 18.73 12.63
C LEU A 54 -13.83 17.97 11.29
N VAL A 55 -14.37 18.56 10.21
CA VAL A 55 -14.39 17.92 8.88
C VAL A 55 -12.97 17.77 8.32
N SER A 56 -12.09 18.76 8.50
CA SER A 56 -10.66 18.64 8.12
C SER A 56 -9.96 17.53 8.90
N VAL A 57 -10.26 17.41 10.20
CA VAL A 57 -9.73 16.33 11.06
C VAL A 57 -10.21 14.96 10.59
N LEU A 58 -11.49 14.83 10.19
CA LEU A 58 -12.02 13.61 9.60
C LEU A 58 -11.31 13.26 8.29
N GLY A 59 -11.03 14.24 7.43
CA GLY A 59 -10.25 14.04 6.19
C GLY A 59 -8.84 13.52 6.45
N LEU A 60 -8.12 14.11 7.41
CA LEU A 60 -6.79 13.65 7.83
C LEU A 60 -6.84 12.24 8.44
N THR A 61 -7.88 11.93 9.21
CA THR A 61 -8.07 10.60 9.83
C THR A 61 -8.34 9.54 8.76
N ALA A 62 -9.21 9.83 7.80
CA ALA A 62 -9.45 8.96 6.65
C ALA A 62 -8.16 8.73 5.87
N MET A 63 -7.42 9.80 5.54
CA MET A 63 -6.12 9.71 4.87
C MET A 63 -5.15 8.78 5.60
N ALA A 64 -5.02 8.92 6.93
CA ALA A 64 -4.14 8.07 7.73
C ALA A 64 -4.58 6.60 7.70
N PHE A 65 -5.88 6.34 7.80
CA PHE A 65 -6.44 4.98 7.73
C PHE A 65 -6.19 4.32 6.36
N PHE A 66 -6.50 5.01 5.26
CA PHE A 66 -6.22 4.49 3.92
C PHE A 66 -4.71 4.36 3.68
N GLY A 67 -3.88 5.26 4.20
CA GLY A 67 -2.42 5.14 4.15
C GLY A 67 -1.87 3.92 4.88
N PHE A 68 -2.45 3.57 6.03
CA PHE A 68 -2.12 2.34 6.73
C PHE A 68 -2.46 1.10 5.91
N LEU A 69 -3.66 1.05 5.32
CA LEU A 69 -4.07 -0.06 4.45
C LEU A 69 -3.17 -0.18 3.22
N ASP A 70 -2.79 0.92 2.59
CA ASP A 70 -1.88 0.92 1.45
C ASP A 70 -0.50 0.37 1.84
N CYS A 71 0.04 0.82 2.97
CA CYS A 71 1.27 0.25 3.53
C CYS A 71 1.14 -1.25 3.82
N ARG A 72 -0.01 -1.71 4.31
CA ARG A 72 -0.28 -3.14 4.51
C ARG A 72 -0.17 -3.87 3.18
N TYR A 73 -0.93 -3.47 2.16
CA TYR A 73 -0.91 -4.13 0.85
C TYR A 73 0.48 -4.14 0.22
N LEU A 74 1.25 -3.05 0.32
CA LEU A 74 2.62 -3.00 -0.17
C LEU A 74 3.56 -3.94 0.60
N ARG A 75 3.38 -4.07 1.92
CA ARG A 75 4.15 -5.04 2.72
C ARG A 75 3.83 -6.47 2.29
N GLU A 76 2.55 -6.77 2.09
CA GLU A 76 2.09 -8.08 1.63
C GLU A 76 2.65 -8.43 0.25
N GLU A 77 2.64 -7.47 -0.68
CA GLU A 77 3.21 -7.60 -2.01
C GLU A 77 4.71 -7.93 -1.97
N ARG A 78 5.49 -7.24 -1.13
CA ARG A 78 6.93 -7.51 -0.96
C ARG A 78 7.19 -8.91 -0.42
N LEU A 79 6.38 -9.39 0.50
CA LEU A 79 6.49 -10.76 1.03
C LEU A 79 6.23 -11.80 -0.06
N PHE A 80 5.23 -11.57 -0.92
CA PHE A 80 4.99 -12.44 -2.07
C PHE A 80 6.09 -12.36 -3.14
N ARG A 81 6.75 -11.20 -3.32
CA ARG A 81 7.91 -11.06 -4.21
C ARG A 81 9.11 -11.86 -3.70
N GLU A 82 9.34 -11.89 -2.39
CA GLU A 82 10.37 -12.74 -1.79
C GLU A 82 10.04 -14.23 -1.99
N LEU A 83 8.79 -14.63 -1.73
CA LEU A 83 8.32 -15.99 -2.01
C LEU A 83 8.51 -16.37 -3.49
N TYR A 84 8.17 -15.47 -4.42
CA TYR A 84 8.38 -15.67 -5.86
C TYR A 84 9.86 -15.88 -6.20
N ASN A 85 10.74 -15.07 -5.60
CA ASN A 85 12.17 -15.13 -5.85
C ASN A 85 12.80 -16.44 -5.42
N ASP A 86 12.30 -17.05 -4.35
CA ASP A 86 12.77 -18.35 -3.86
C ASP A 86 12.08 -19.52 -4.60
N ALA A 87 10.78 -19.39 -4.90
CA ALA A 87 10.03 -20.40 -5.65
C ALA A 87 10.60 -20.63 -7.06
N ARG A 88 11.03 -19.58 -7.76
CA ARG A 88 11.67 -19.71 -9.09
C ARG A 88 13.03 -20.42 -9.03
N GLN A 89 13.64 -20.51 -7.85
CA GLN A 89 14.89 -21.23 -7.61
C GLN A 89 14.66 -22.68 -7.16
N GLY A 90 13.39 -23.10 -7.00
CA GLY A 90 13.03 -24.41 -6.48
C GLY A 90 13.30 -24.58 -4.97
N LEU A 91 13.46 -23.48 -4.24
CA LEU A 91 13.75 -23.49 -2.80
C LEU A 91 12.49 -23.57 -1.93
N VAL A 92 11.32 -23.54 -2.56
CA VAL A 92 10.01 -23.54 -1.90
C VAL A 92 9.25 -24.78 -2.35
N GLU A 93 8.55 -25.41 -1.42
CA GLU A 93 7.63 -26.50 -1.72
C GLU A 93 6.57 -26.07 -2.75
N THR A 94 6.37 -26.91 -3.77
CA THR A 94 5.43 -26.65 -4.85
C THR A 94 4.03 -26.36 -4.30
N TYR A 95 3.41 -25.29 -4.79
CA TYR A 95 2.09 -24.80 -4.34
C TYR A 95 2.03 -24.21 -2.93
N SER A 96 3.14 -24.14 -2.19
CA SER A 96 3.16 -23.45 -0.90
C SER A 96 2.99 -21.94 -1.07
N MET A 97 1.99 -21.39 -0.37
CA MET A 97 1.72 -19.94 -0.31
C MET A 97 2.13 -19.34 1.03
N ASP A 98 2.89 -20.08 1.84
CA ASP A 98 3.34 -19.57 3.11
C ASP A 98 4.45 -18.53 2.92
N ARG A 99 4.21 -17.37 3.50
CA ARG A 99 5.05 -16.17 3.45
C ARG A 99 5.60 -15.79 4.82
N SER A 100 5.27 -16.57 5.85
CA SER A 100 5.69 -16.36 7.23
C SER A 100 7.23 -16.29 7.35
N ALA A 101 7.94 -17.10 6.57
CA ALA A 101 9.41 -17.14 6.49
C ALA A 101 10.04 -15.79 6.07
N TYR A 102 9.30 -14.94 5.36
CA TYR A 102 9.80 -13.67 4.82
C TYR A 102 9.48 -12.45 5.69
N LEU A 103 8.72 -12.61 6.79
CA LEU A 103 8.25 -11.50 7.63
C LEU A 103 9.41 -10.62 8.14
N GLY A 104 10.57 -11.20 8.44
CA GLY A 104 11.77 -10.50 8.88
C GLY A 104 12.45 -9.65 7.80
N ARG A 105 12.28 -9.99 6.52
CA ARG A 105 12.86 -9.26 5.38
C ARG A 105 12.06 -7.99 5.05
N CYS A 106 10.75 -7.98 5.34
CA CYS A 106 9.85 -6.86 5.04
C CYS A 106 9.50 -6.04 6.29
N ARG A 107 10.44 -5.15 6.69
CA ARG A 107 10.28 -4.25 7.85
C ARG A 107 9.37 -3.05 7.55
N TRP A 108 8.55 -2.67 8.52
CA TRP A 108 7.59 -1.56 8.42
C TRP A 108 8.19 -0.19 8.01
N PRO A 109 9.32 0.28 8.58
CA PRO A 109 9.87 1.57 8.21
C PRO A 109 10.27 1.65 6.73
N ALA A 110 10.76 0.54 6.15
CA ALA A 110 11.10 0.46 4.73
C ALA A 110 9.86 0.47 3.82
N VAL A 111 8.69 0.11 4.34
CA VAL A 111 7.41 0.15 3.62
C VAL A 111 6.84 1.56 3.64
N VAL A 112 6.80 2.19 4.82
CA VAL A 112 6.28 3.56 4.99
C VAL A 112 7.14 4.58 4.24
N ARG A 113 8.47 4.44 4.28
CA ARG A 113 9.41 5.34 3.57
C ARG A 113 9.59 4.98 2.08
N SER A 114 8.72 4.16 1.53
CA SER A 114 8.84 3.76 0.13
C SER A 114 8.37 4.85 -0.81
N TRP A 115 8.98 4.92 -1.98
CA TRP A 115 8.67 5.92 -3.00
C TRP A 115 7.17 6.00 -3.33
N SER A 116 6.48 4.87 -3.46
CA SER A 116 5.05 4.84 -3.80
C SER A 116 4.13 5.35 -2.68
N ILE A 117 4.59 5.29 -1.42
CA ILE A 117 3.83 5.79 -0.26
C ILE A 117 4.17 7.26 -0.03
N THR A 118 5.46 7.60 0.10
CA THR A 118 5.88 8.96 0.44
C THR A 118 5.46 9.97 -0.62
N SER A 119 5.68 9.67 -1.90
CA SER A 119 5.34 10.59 -2.99
C SER A 119 3.84 10.81 -3.14
N PHE A 120 3.02 9.89 -2.60
CA PHE A 120 1.56 9.98 -2.65
C PHE A 120 0.97 10.68 -1.42
N TYR A 121 1.36 10.27 -0.22
CA TYR A 121 0.74 10.76 1.02
C TYR A 121 1.36 12.04 1.55
N VAL A 122 2.62 12.36 1.25
CA VAL A 122 3.25 13.61 1.71
C VAL A 122 2.53 14.84 1.13
N PRO A 123 2.30 14.95 -0.19
CA PRO A 123 1.56 16.09 -0.75
C PRO A 123 0.13 16.18 -0.19
N LEU A 124 -0.56 15.04 -0.04
CA LEU A 124 -1.92 15.00 0.48
C LEU A 124 -1.99 15.45 1.94
N ALA A 125 -0.99 15.08 2.75
CA ALA A 125 -0.88 15.53 4.13
C ALA A 125 -0.61 17.03 4.24
N LEU A 126 0.19 17.61 3.33
CA LEU A 126 0.40 19.06 3.26
C LEU A 126 -0.91 19.79 2.95
N VAL A 127 -1.70 19.29 2.00
CA VAL A 127 -3.03 19.84 1.67
C VAL A 127 -3.97 19.75 2.88
N GLY A 128 -4.04 18.60 3.55
CA GLY A 128 -4.87 18.42 4.74
C GLY A 128 -4.43 19.33 5.91
N GLY A 129 -3.12 19.51 6.11
CA GLY A 129 -2.58 20.44 7.09
C GLY A 129 -2.95 21.89 6.78
N ALA A 130 -2.81 22.31 5.53
CA ALA A 130 -3.22 23.65 5.09
C ALA A 130 -4.73 23.87 5.29
N SER A 131 -5.56 22.90 4.90
CA SER A 131 -7.01 22.93 5.11
C SER A 131 -7.39 23.06 6.58
N LEU A 132 -6.72 22.33 7.48
CA LEU A 132 -6.94 22.44 8.92
C LEU A 132 -6.57 23.83 9.44
N THR A 133 -5.37 24.33 9.10
CA THR A 133 -4.95 25.68 9.53
C THR A 133 -5.89 26.77 9.03
N TRP A 134 -6.38 26.65 7.80
CA TRP A 134 -7.36 27.58 7.22
C TRP A 134 -8.69 27.55 7.99
N SER A 135 -9.21 26.35 8.28
CA SER A 135 -10.49 26.21 9.00
C SER A 135 -10.45 26.76 10.43
N LEU A 136 -9.27 26.84 11.06
CA LEU A 136 -9.11 27.39 12.41
C LEU A 136 -9.00 28.92 12.42
N VAL A 137 -8.62 29.54 11.31
CA VAL A 137 -8.40 31.00 11.21
C VAL A 137 -9.66 31.73 10.71
N GLN A 138 -10.53 31.05 9.97
CA GLN A 138 -11.80 31.65 9.53
C GLN A 138 -12.72 31.88 10.74
N PRO A 139 -13.20 33.12 10.97
CA PRO A 139 -14.25 33.36 11.95
C PRO A 139 -15.52 32.63 11.49
N VAL A 140 -16.14 31.90 12.41
CA VAL A 140 -17.45 31.23 12.21
C VAL A 140 -18.53 32.27 11.97
#